data_AF-A0A936MKA5-F1
#
_entry.id   AF-A0A936MKA5-F1
#
_cell.length_a   1.000
_cell.length_b   1.000
_cell.length_c   1.000
_cell.angle_alpha   90.00
_cell.angle_beta   90.00
_cell.angle_gamma   90.00
#
_symmetry.space_group_name_H-M   'P 1'
#
loop_
_entity.id
_entity.type
_entity.pdbx_description
1 polymer ?
#
loop_
_entity_poly.entity_id
_entity_poly.type
_entity_poly.pdbx_seq_one_letter_code
_entity_poly.pdbx_strand_id
1 'polypeptide(L)'
;MDKTTATEILAALNESSFLIDKTLSDLKATCPAEPFRTCAKLLGHVMSDMFDNVMAPIYDEHADLAPDWYRDGPPRGRPAVPPLDLSPTAQQALLAAFDAAYEKVQSTLGGLSNLADPLESALMSQGFHQISVALCRAKVTLLMVKTPSHE
;
A
#
# COMPACT_ATOMS: atom_id res chain seq x y z
N MET A 1 8.05 -13.70 -15.90
CA MET A 1 8.02 -14.29 -14.55
C MET A 1 7.10 -15.50 -14.60
N ASP A 2 7.38 -16.58 -13.86
CA ASP A 2 6.40 -17.68 -13.84
C ASP A 2 5.14 -17.30 -13.04
N LYS A 3 4.02 -17.92 -13.40
CA LYS A 3 2.71 -17.60 -12.85
C LYS A 3 2.61 -17.85 -11.34
N THR A 4 3.41 -18.77 -10.79
CA THR A 4 3.41 -19.06 -9.34
C THR A 4 3.95 -17.87 -8.60
N THR A 5 5.13 -17.36 -8.98
CA THR A 5 5.71 -16.16 -8.38
C THR A 5 4.82 -14.94 -8.59
N ALA A 6 4.21 -14.78 -9.77
CA ALA A 6 3.23 -13.73 -10.01
C ALA A 6 2.04 -13.79 -9.02
N THR A 7 1.52 -14.99 -8.78
CA THR A 7 0.40 -15.22 -7.84
C THR A 7 0.81 -14.90 -6.40
N GLU A 8 2.00 -15.32 -5.99
CA GLU A 8 2.54 -15.04 -4.65
C GLU A 8 2.75 -13.54 -4.41
N ILE A 9 3.28 -12.82 -5.40
CA ILE A 9 3.42 -11.37 -5.34
C ILE A 9 2.06 -10.70 -5.19
N LEU A 10 1.09 -11.06 -6.04
CA LEU A 10 -0.27 -10.50 -5.97
C LEU A 10 -0.94 -10.79 -4.62
N ALA A 11 -0.80 -12.02 -4.10
CA ALA A 11 -1.32 -12.38 -2.78
C ALA A 11 -0.68 -11.52 -1.68
N ALA A 12 0.64 -11.31 -1.73
CA ALA A 12 1.35 -10.48 -0.77
C ALA A 12 0.88 -9.01 -0.77
N LEU A 13 0.70 -8.42 -1.96
CA LEU A 13 0.23 -7.05 -2.10
C LEU A 13 -1.25 -6.90 -1.68
N ASN A 14 -2.09 -7.85 -2.06
CA ASN A 14 -3.50 -7.86 -1.66
C ASN A 14 -3.64 -7.97 -0.13
N GLU A 15 -2.91 -8.88 0.50
CA GLU A 15 -2.90 -8.99 1.97
C GLU A 15 -2.38 -7.72 2.65
N SER A 16 -1.34 -7.09 2.09
CA SER A 16 -0.79 -5.83 2.63
C SER A 16 -1.81 -4.70 2.59
N SER A 17 -2.52 -4.54 1.46
CA SER A 17 -3.58 -3.54 1.32
C SER A 17 -4.77 -3.84 2.24
N PHE A 18 -5.16 -5.10 2.35
CA PHE A 18 -6.26 -5.56 3.20
C PHE A 18 -6.02 -5.27 4.69
N LEU A 19 -4.79 -5.46 5.19
CA LEU A 19 -4.45 -5.15 6.59
C LEU A 19 -4.71 -3.67 6.93
N ILE A 20 -4.30 -2.77 6.04
CA ILE A 20 -4.47 -1.32 6.22
C ILE A 20 -5.95 -0.94 6.06
N ASP A 21 -6.63 -1.45 5.01
CA ASP A 21 -8.04 -1.16 4.76
C ASP A 21 -8.96 -1.64 5.88
N LYS A 22 -8.71 -2.85 6.39
CA LYS A 22 -9.44 -3.40 7.53
C LYS A 22 -9.23 -2.56 8.79
N THR A 23 -7.98 -2.21 9.09
CA THR A 23 -7.66 -1.38 10.26
C THR A 23 -8.34 0.00 10.14
N LEU A 24 -8.33 0.59 8.95
CA LEU A 24 -9.03 1.83 8.69
C LEU A 24 -10.55 1.66 8.89
N SER A 25 -11.14 0.61 8.34
CA SER A 25 -12.57 0.30 8.47
C SER A 25 -13.00 0.13 9.93
N ASP A 26 -12.19 -0.54 10.74
CA ASP A 26 -12.44 -0.72 12.18
C ASP A 26 -12.41 0.62 12.94
N LEU A 27 -11.61 1.59 12.48
CA LEU A 27 -11.53 2.94 13.04
C LEU A 27 -12.65 3.87 12.58
N LYS A 28 -13.45 3.49 11.57
CA LYS A 28 -14.48 4.36 10.98
C LYS A 28 -15.53 4.85 11.99
N ALA A 29 -15.87 4.02 12.97
CA ALA A 29 -16.88 4.34 13.99
C ALA A 29 -16.33 5.26 15.10
N THR A 30 -15.01 5.33 15.28
CA THR A 30 -14.35 6.00 16.41
C THR A 30 -13.50 7.20 15.99
N CYS A 31 -13.29 7.39 14.69
CA CYS A 31 -12.49 8.46 14.13
C CYS A 31 -13.37 9.59 13.58
N PRO A 32 -13.02 10.87 13.81
CA PRO A 32 -13.68 11.98 13.12
C PRO A 32 -13.56 11.84 11.60
N ALA A 33 -14.59 12.29 10.87
CA ALA A 33 -14.75 12.01 9.45
C ALA A 33 -13.60 12.54 8.56
N GLU A 34 -13.02 13.68 8.92
CA GLU A 34 -11.93 14.31 8.17
C GLU A 34 -10.58 13.57 8.33
N PRO A 35 -10.11 13.26 9.55
CA PRO A 35 -8.96 12.38 9.77
C PRO A 35 -9.12 11.00 9.11
N PHE A 36 -10.32 10.41 9.18
CA PHE A 36 -10.61 9.14 8.52
C PHE A 36 -10.43 9.24 6.99
N ARG A 37 -10.99 10.28 6.36
CA ARG A 37 -10.83 10.52 4.91
C ARG A 37 -9.37 10.70 4.53
N THR A 38 -8.58 11.36 5.36
CA THR A 38 -7.16 11.57 5.11
C THR A 38 -6.35 10.27 5.22
N CYS A 39 -6.68 9.39 6.17
CA CYS A 39 -6.11 8.05 6.23
C CYS A 39 -6.50 7.19 5.02
N ALA A 40 -7.77 7.28 4.58
CA ALA A 40 -8.24 6.62 3.35
C ALA A 40 -7.46 7.09 2.11
N LYS A 41 -7.11 8.38 2.04
CA LYS A 41 -6.26 8.91 0.96
C LYS A 41 -4.84 8.37 1.01
N LEU A 42 -4.24 8.25 2.20
CA LEU A 42 -2.91 7.65 2.36
C LEU A 42 -2.89 6.19 1.86
N LEU A 43 -3.91 5.42 2.22
CA LEU A 43 -4.09 4.07 1.69
C LEU A 43 -4.26 4.07 0.16
N GLY A 44 -5.08 4.99 -0.38
CA GLY A 44 -5.25 5.15 -1.82
C GLY A 44 -3.94 5.42 -2.57
N HIS A 45 -3.03 6.22 -2.00
CA HIS A 45 -1.71 6.45 -2.59
C HIS A 45 -0.85 5.18 -2.60
N VAL A 46 -0.82 4.45 -1.49
CA VAL A 46 -0.08 3.19 -1.40
C VAL A 46 -0.64 2.18 -2.40
N MET A 47 -1.97 2.05 -2.50
CA MET A 47 -2.61 1.16 -3.47
C MET A 47 -2.33 1.55 -4.92
N SER A 48 -2.33 2.85 -5.23
CA SER A 48 -1.95 3.32 -6.57
C SER A 48 -0.52 2.92 -6.90
N ASP A 49 0.42 3.11 -5.96
CA ASP A 49 1.82 2.74 -6.19
C ASP A 49 2.00 1.20 -6.27
N MET A 50 1.22 0.41 -5.51
CA MET A 50 1.16 -1.06 -5.66
C MET A 50 0.68 -1.47 -7.05
N PHE A 51 -0.39 -0.82 -7.51
CA PHE A 51 -1.01 -1.12 -8.78
C PHE A 51 -0.10 -0.74 -9.96
N ASP A 52 0.28 0.52 -10.05
CA ASP A 52 0.99 1.10 -11.19
C ASP A 52 2.37 0.45 -11.39
N ASN A 53 3.06 0.11 -10.29
CA ASN A 53 4.46 -0.31 -10.37
C ASN A 53 4.66 -1.83 -10.30
N VAL A 54 3.66 -2.61 -9.89
CA VAL A 54 3.81 -4.08 -9.75
C VAL A 54 2.60 -4.84 -10.28
N MET A 55 1.37 -4.54 -9.84
CA MET A 55 0.22 -5.37 -10.20
C MET A 55 -0.15 -5.25 -11.68
N ALA A 56 -0.18 -4.04 -12.24
CA ALA A 56 -0.49 -3.81 -13.65
C ALA A 56 0.52 -4.52 -14.59
N PRO A 57 1.85 -4.40 -14.39
CA PRO A 57 2.82 -5.21 -15.14
C PRO A 57 2.56 -6.73 -15.07
N ILE A 58 2.19 -7.26 -13.91
CA ILE A 58 1.85 -8.68 -13.75
C ILE A 58 0.58 -9.03 -14.54
N TYR A 59 -0.43 -8.16 -14.53
CA TYR A 59 -1.67 -8.36 -15.28
C TYR A 59 -1.46 -8.27 -16.79
N ASP A 60 -0.57 -7.40 -17.25
CA ASP A 60 -0.22 -7.32 -18.67
C ASP A 60 0.49 -8.58 -19.16
N GLU A 61 1.32 -9.20 -18.31
CA GLU A 61 2.00 -10.45 -18.60
C GLU A 61 1.08 -11.69 -18.45
N HIS A 62 0.25 -11.71 -17.39
CA HIS A 62 -0.64 -12.81 -17.01
C HIS A 62 -2.09 -12.31 -16.96
N ALA A 63 -2.67 -12.09 -18.14
CA ALA A 63 -4.00 -11.46 -18.30
C ALA A 63 -5.16 -12.19 -17.60
N ASP A 64 -5.02 -13.48 -17.30
CA ASP A 64 -6.02 -14.26 -16.57
C ASP A 64 -5.96 -14.09 -15.05
N LEU A 65 -4.90 -13.45 -14.53
CA LEU A 65 -4.82 -12.99 -13.15
C LEU A 65 -5.44 -11.60 -12.95
N ALA A 66 -5.74 -10.88 -14.03
CA ALA A 66 -6.27 -9.53 -13.97
C ALA A 66 -7.73 -9.54 -13.47
N PRO A 67 -8.09 -8.69 -12.49
CA PRO A 67 -9.48 -8.55 -12.07
C PRO A 67 -10.33 -7.87 -13.14
N ASP A 68 -11.63 -8.10 -13.14
CA ASP A 68 -12.55 -7.59 -14.19
C ASP A 68 -12.46 -6.08 -14.39
N TRP A 69 -12.31 -5.31 -13.30
CA TRP A 69 -12.20 -3.86 -13.32
C TRP A 69 -10.89 -3.33 -13.94
N TYR A 70 -9.87 -4.18 -14.11
CA TYR A 70 -8.58 -3.78 -14.68
C TYR A 70 -8.75 -3.16 -16.08
N ARG A 71 -9.70 -3.69 -16.86
CA ARG A 71 -9.99 -3.21 -18.21
C ARG A 71 -10.65 -1.84 -18.25
N ASP A 72 -11.29 -1.42 -17.17
CA ASP A 72 -12.00 -0.14 -17.06
C ASP A 72 -11.09 1.02 -16.61
N GLY A 73 -9.85 0.70 -16.21
CA GLY A 73 -8.82 1.64 -15.79
C GLY A 73 -9.03 2.17 -14.36
N PRO A 74 -7.97 2.30 -13.54
CA PRO A 74 -8.12 2.80 -12.18
C PRO A 74 -8.48 4.30 -12.17
N PRO A 75 -9.21 4.77 -11.14
CA PRO A 75 -9.41 6.19 -10.92
C PRO A 75 -8.06 6.88 -10.66
N ARG A 76 -7.68 7.82 -11.53
CA ARG A 76 -6.42 8.58 -11.43
C ARG A 76 -6.61 9.83 -10.58
N GLY A 77 -5.72 10.05 -9.61
CA GLY A 77 -5.59 11.33 -8.93
C GLY A 77 -4.88 11.25 -7.57
N ARG A 78 -3.92 12.15 -7.35
CA ARG A 78 -3.25 12.36 -6.06
C ARG A 78 -3.70 13.69 -5.44
N PRO A 79 -4.77 13.73 -4.64
CA PRO A 79 -5.13 14.94 -3.92
C PRO A 79 -4.18 15.18 -2.74
N ALA A 80 -3.93 16.45 -2.42
CA ALA A 80 -3.09 16.83 -1.29
C ALA A 80 -3.64 16.30 0.05
N VAL A 81 -2.72 15.92 0.93
CA VAL A 81 -3.03 15.37 2.26
C VAL A 81 -2.98 16.51 3.29
N PRO A 82 -4.11 16.90 3.90
CA PRO A 82 -4.11 17.88 4.99
C PRO A 82 -3.61 17.24 6.30
N PRO A 83 -3.29 18.05 7.33
CA PRO A 83 -2.93 17.54 8.64
C PRO A 83 -4.05 16.68 9.24
N LEU A 84 -3.68 15.60 9.94
CA LEU A 84 -4.62 14.73 10.63
C LEU A 84 -4.83 15.20 12.06
N ASP A 85 -5.98 14.84 12.64
CA ASP A 85 -6.25 14.91 14.08
C ASP A 85 -6.76 13.53 14.51
N LEU A 86 -5.84 12.60 14.78
CA LEU A 86 -6.14 11.21 15.15
C LEU A 86 -5.96 11.00 16.64
N SER A 87 -6.78 10.13 17.23
CA SER A 87 -6.50 9.65 18.58
C SER A 87 -5.19 8.86 18.60
N PRO A 88 -4.41 8.88 19.71
CA PRO A 88 -3.17 8.13 19.81
C PRO A 88 -3.34 6.63 19.53
N THR A 89 -4.46 6.03 19.95
CA THR A 89 -4.77 4.63 19.70
C THR A 89 -5.01 4.35 18.21
N ALA A 90 -5.75 5.22 17.51
CA ALA A 90 -5.98 5.10 16.07
C ALA A 90 -4.69 5.28 15.27
N GLN A 91 -3.86 6.25 15.67
CA GLN A 91 -2.55 6.49 15.08
C GLN A 91 -1.63 5.26 15.24
N GLN A 92 -1.56 4.68 16.45
CA GLN A 92 -0.73 3.50 16.71
C GLN A 92 -1.20 2.27 15.92
N ALA A 93 -2.52 2.05 15.83
CA ALA A 93 -3.09 0.94 15.06
C ALA A 93 -2.75 1.06 13.57
N LEU A 94 -2.89 2.26 12.99
CA LEU A 94 -2.52 2.50 11.60
C LEU A 94 -1.02 2.33 11.37
N LEU A 95 -0.17 2.85 12.26
CA LEU A 95 1.29 2.65 12.17
C LEU A 95 1.65 1.17 12.17
N ALA A 96 1.06 0.37 13.07
CA ALA A 96 1.27 -1.08 13.10
C ALA A 96 0.82 -1.77 11.80
N ALA A 97 -0.31 -1.35 11.22
CA ALA A 97 -0.77 -1.89 9.94
C ALA A 97 0.17 -1.54 8.78
N PHE A 98 0.67 -0.30 8.73
CA PHE A 98 1.67 0.12 7.75
C PHE A 98 3.03 -0.59 7.94
N ASP A 99 3.43 -0.87 9.18
CA ASP A 99 4.63 -1.66 9.47
C ASP A 99 4.49 -3.11 9.00
N ALA A 100 3.38 -3.76 9.31
CA ALA A 100 3.11 -5.12 8.85
C ALA A 100 3.09 -5.21 7.31
N ALA A 101 2.45 -4.24 6.64
CA ALA A 101 2.47 -4.15 5.18
C ALA A 101 3.89 -3.94 4.63
N TYR A 102 4.70 -3.10 5.29
CA TYR A 102 6.09 -2.87 4.91
C TYR A 102 6.94 -4.15 5.03
N GLU A 103 6.85 -4.86 6.16
CA GLU A 103 7.58 -6.12 6.37
C GLU A 103 7.22 -7.16 5.31
N LYS A 104 5.93 -7.24 4.93
CA LYS A 104 5.46 -8.16 3.90
C LYS A 104 6.02 -7.82 2.52
N VAL A 105 5.99 -6.53 2.14
CA VAL A 105 6.59 -6.01 0.90
C VAL A 105 8.11 -6.28 0.87
N GLN A 106 8.81 -6.09 1.98
CA GLN A 106 10.25 -6.37 2.09
C GLN A 106 10.57 -7.86 1.99
N SER A 107 9.76 -8.71 2.62
CA SER A 107 9.92 -10.17 2.52
C SER A 107 9.75 -10.65 1.08
N THR A 108 8.75 -10.12 0.36
CA THR A 108 8.54 -10.46 -1.06
C THR A 108 9.69 -9.94 -1.93
N LEU A 109 10.16 -8.71 -1.69
CA LEU A 109 11.32 -8.13 -2.38
C LEU A 109 12.57 -9.00 -2.24
N GLY A 110 12.86 -9.52 -1.04
CA GLY A 110 13.99 -10.42 -0.81
C GLY A 110 13.95 -11.70 -1.65
N GLY A 111 12.74 -12.19 -1.97
CA GLY A 111 12.52 -13.37 -2.80
C GLY A 111 12.74 -13.16 -4.31
N LEU A 112 12.74 -11.91 -4.80
CA LEU A 112 12.86 -11.59 -6.23
C LEU A 112 14.24 -11.86 -6.83
N SER A 113 15.26 -12.03 -5.98
CA SER A 113 16.61 -12.41 -6.39
C SER A 113 16.69 -13.78 -7.06
N ASN A 114 15.64 -14.60 -6.93
CA ASN A 114 15.54 -15.93 -7.53
C ASN A 114 14.89 -15.94 -8.93
N LEU A 115 14.49 -14.78 -9.46
CA LEU A 115 13.94 -14.69 -10.81
C LEU A 115 15.01 -14.98 -11.86
N ALA A 116 14.63 -15.74 -12.90
CA ALA A 116 15.57 -16.18 -13.93
C ALA A 116 16.01 -15.06 -14.89
N ASP A 117 15.14 -14.07 -15.15
CA ASP A 117 15.45 -12.91 -15.99
C ASP A 117 15.95 -11.72 -15.13
N PRO A 118 17.21 -11.28 -15.32
CA PRO A 118 17.76 -10.14 -14.59
C PRO A 118 17.04 -8.81 -14.84
N LEU A 119 16.50 -8.59 -16.05
CA LEU A 119 15.78 -7.35 -16.36
C LEU A 119 14.46 -7.32 -15.59
N GLU A 120 13.72 -8.42 -15.62
CA GLU A 120 12.49 -8.59 -14.88
C GLU A 120 12.70 -8.45 -13.36
N SER A 121 13.74 -9.10 -12.82
CA SER A 121 14.11 -8.97 -11.41
C SER A 121 14.38 -7.51 -11.03
N ALA A 122 15.08 -6.75 -11.88
CA ALA A 122 15.35 -5.34 -11.65
C ALA A 122 14.08 -4.47 -11.69
N LEU A 123 13.19 -4.71 -12.67
CA LEU A 123 11.92 -3.99 -12.81
C LEU A 123 11.01 -4.24 -11.59
N MET A 124 10.85 -5.49 -11.18
CA MET A 124 10.04 -5.84 -10.00
C MET A 124 10.67 -5.24 -8.74
N SER A 125 11.98 -5.36 -8.56
CA SER A 125 12.69 -4.77 -7.42
C SER A 125 12.49 -3.26 -7.34
N GLN A 126 12.52 -2.56 -8.48
CA GLN A 126 12.22 -1.13 -8.56
C GLN A 126 10.78 -0.82 -8.11
N GLY A 127 9.80 -1.58 -8.60
CA GLY A 127 8.39 -1.38 -8.22
C GLY A 127 8.16 -1.59 -6.72
N PHE A 128 8.71 -2.67 -6.15
CA PHE A 128 8.67 -2.94 -4.70
C PHE A 128 9.37 -1.85 -3.87
N HIS A 129 10.47 -1.28 -4.38
CA HIS A 129 11.12 -0.15 -3.74
C HIS A 129 10.22 1.09 -3.70
N GLN A 130 9.50 1.40 -4.79
CA GLN A 130 8.56 2.50 -4.83
C GLN A 130 7.39 2.31 -3.85
N ILE A 131 6.84 1.09 -3.75
CA ILE A 131 5.81 0.75 -2.75
C ILE A 131 6.34 0.97 -1.33
N SER A 132 7.58 0.56 -1.06
CA SER A 132 8.24 0.73 0.25
C SER A 132 8.38 2.21 0.61
N VAL A 133 8.74 3.07 -0.36
CA VAL A 133 8.77 4.52 -0.18
C VAL A 133 7.38 5.09 0.13
N ALA A 134 6.33 4.61 -0.55
CA ALA A 134 4.95 5.03 -0.32
C ALA A 134 4.48 4.71 1.10
N LEU A 135 4.75 3.49 1.57
CA LEU A 135 4.45 3.04 2.94
C LEU A 135 5.19 3.90 3.98
N CYS A 136 6.49 4.15 3.77
CA CYS A 136 7.26 5.03 4.65
C CYS A 136 6.71 6.47 4.68
N ARG A 137 6.30 7.03 3.53
CA ARG A 137 5.68 8.36 3.46
C ARG A 137 4.36 8.41 4.21
N ALA A 138 3.53 7.37 4.12
CA ALA A 138 2.30 7.28 4.89
C ALA A 138 2.58 7.27 6.40
N LYS A 139 3.57 6.48 6.85
CA LYS A 139 4.02 6.48 8.25
C LYS A 139 4.54 7.83 8.72
N VAL A 140 5.40 8.49 7.94
CA VAL A 140 5.90 9.84 8.27
C VAL A 140 4.73 10.81 8.39
N THR A 141 3.75 10.73 7.49
CA THR A 141 2.55 11.57 7.56
C THR A 141 1.76 11.32 8.84
N LEU A 142 1.59 10.06 9.24
CA LEU A 142 0.95 9.70 10.51
C LEU A 142 1.75 10.19 11.73
N LEU A 143 3.07 10.19 11.68
CA LEU A 143 3.94 10.62 12.80
C LEU A 143 4.08 12.14 12.92
N MET A 144 3.92 12.87 11.81
CA MET A 144 3.98 14.34 11.79
C MET A 144 2.68 15.00 12.26
N VAL A 145 1.67 14.20 12.61
CA VAL A 145 0.41 14.65 13.21
C VAL A 145 0.71 15.22 14.58
N LYS A 146 0.54 16.54 14.74
CA LYS A 146 0.65 17.17 16.05
C LYS A 146 -0.47 16.64 16.94
N THR A 147 -0.12 15.97 18.03
CA THR A 147 -1.02 15.82 19.18
C THR A 147 -1.40 17.23 19.65
N PRO A 148 -2.69 17.58 19.79
CA PRO A 148 -3.06 18.85 20.38
C PRO A 148 -2.47 18.92 21.79
N SER A 149 -1.59 19.89 21.99
CA SER A 149 -1.14 20.29 23.32
C SER A 149 -2.35 20.80 24.07
N HIS A 150 -2.82 20.03 25.05
CA HIS A 150 -3.69 20.56 26.09
C HIS A 150 -2.88 21.57 26.90
N GLU A 151 -2.98 22.85 26.54
CA GLU A 151 -2.76 23.99 27.44
C GLU A 151 -4.02 24.28 28.25
#